data_AF-X1G621-F1
#
_entry.id   AF-X1G621-F1
#
_cell.length_a   1.000
_cell.length_b   1.000
_cell.length_c   1.000
_cell.angle_alpha   90.00
_cell.angle_beta   90.00
_cell.angle_gamma   90.00
#
_symmetry.space_group_name_H-M   'P 1'
#
loop_
_entity.id
_entity.type
_entity.pdbx_description
1 polymer ?
#
loop_
_entity_poly.entity_id
_entity_poly.type
_entity_poly.pdbx_seq_one_letter_code
_entity_poly.pdbx_strand_id
1 'polypeptide(L)'
;NPLPLRMWGRVNLRQRLPVGRPQFIAQLLIEYADGSSESLASDSAWKVAPGPILRNSIYLGEKVDARKAVKDWDKPGLDDRAWDYARIAPAPEGPLQAQPLPPIKVTASVKPVRITELSDG
;
A
#
# COMPACT_ATOMS: atom_id res chain seq x y z
N ASN A 1 -20.51 1.24 0.09
CA ASN A 1 -21.12 0.99 -1.24
C ASN A 1 -21.78 2.30 -1.70
N PRO A 2 -21.03 3.29 -2.20
CA PRO A 2 -21.63 4.46 -2.82
C PRO A 2 -22.08 4.10 -4.23
N LEU A 3 -23.15 4.77 -4.68
CA LEU A 3 -23.76 4.66 -6.00
C LEU A 3 -22.69 4.59 -7.12
N PRO A 4 -22.95 3.92 -8.25
CA PRO A 4 -22.07 3.96 -9.41
C PRO A 4 -21.98 5.40 -9.93
N LEU A 5 -21.05 6.18 -9.38
CA LEU A 5 -20.74 7.53 -9.83
C LEU A 5 -20.21 7.42 -11.25
N ARG A 6 -21.08 7.72 -12.21
CA ARG A 6 -20.71 7.92 -13.60
C ARG A 6 -20.37 9.39 -13.76
N MET A 7 -19.09 9.72 -13.93
CA MET A 7 -18.72 11.08 -14.31
C MET A 7 -19.39 11.37 -15.66
N TRP A 8 -20.17 12.46 -15.71
CA TRP A 8 -20.95 12.87 -16.88
C TRP A 8 -21.90 11.79 -17.45
N GLY A 9 -22.41 10.88 -16.61
CA GLY A 9 -23.38 9.85 -17.02
C GLY A 9 -22.82 8.66 -17.85
N ARG A 10 -21.54 8.70 -18.24
CA ARG A 10 -20.94 7.73 -19.17
C ARG A 10 -19.58 7.16 -18.76
N VAL A 11 -18.89 7.79 -17.81
CA VAL A 11 -17.55 7.35 -17.36
C VAL A 11 -17.65 6.62 -16.03
N ASN A 12 -17.50 5.31 -16.04
CA ASN A 12 -17.31 4.53 -14.82
C ASN A 12 -15.84 4.60 -14.40
N LEU A 13 -15.53 5.39 -13.37
CA LEU A 13 -14.17 5.54 -12.87
C LEU A 13 -13.54 4.21 -12.42
N ARG A 14 -14.34 3.22 -12.00
CA ARG A 14 -13.84 1.88 -11.65
C ARG A 14 -13.24 1.12 -12.84
N GLN A 15 -13.66 1.47 -14.05
CA GLN A 15 -13.22 0.82 -15.30
C GLN A 15 -12.22 1.67 -16.10
N ARG A 16 -12.18 2.99 -15.84
CA ARG A 16 -11.48 3.97 -16.69
C ARG A 16 -10.25 4.62 -16.08
N LEU A 17 -9.93 4.38 -14.82
CA LEU A 17 -8.65 4.81 -14.27
C LEU A 17 -7.63 3.68 -14.49
N PRO A 18 -6.81 3.72 -15.55
CA PRO A 18 -5.67 2.83 -15.65
C PRO A 18 -4.69 3.23 -14.54
N VAL A 19 -4.63 2.42 -13.50
CA VAL A 19 -3.49 2.39 -12.60
C VAL A 19 -2.63 1.22 -13.01
N GLY A 20 -1.33 1.45 -13.23
CA GLY A 20 -0.38 0.35 -13.40
C GLY A 20 -0.43 -0.58 -12.18
N ARG A 21 0.11 -1.80 -12.32
CA ARG A 21 0.34 -2.64 -11.15
C ARG A 21 1.32 -1.90 -10.22
N PRO A 22 1.03 -1.77 -8.91
CA PRO A 22 1.98 -1.18 -7.97
C PRO A 22 3.32 -1.89 -8.06
N GLN A 23 4.40 -1.11 -8.00
CA GLN A 23 5.79 -1.58 -8.01
C GLN A 23 6.45 -1.07 -6.73
N PHE A 24 7.47 -1.78 -6.26
CA PHE A 24 8.18 -1.48 -5.02
C PHE A 24 9.68 -1.46 -5.27
N ILE A 25 10.35 -0.48 -4.67
CA ILE A 25 11.81 -0.37 -4.62
C ILE A 25 12.21 0.00 -3.20
N ALA A 26 13.21 -0.70 -2.65
CA ALA A 26 13.79 -0.38 -1.36
C ALA A 26 15.27 -0.79 -1.32
N GLN A 27 16.03 -0.08 -0.49
CA GLN A 27 17.40 -0.42 -0.17
C GLN A 27 17.66 -0.05 1.29
N LEU A 28 18.22 -0.98 2.06
CA LEU A 28 18.70 -0.78 3.41
C LEU A 28 20.22 -0.89 3.40
N LEU A 29 20.91 0.19 3.77
CA LEU A 29 22.36 0.20 3.98
C LEU A 29 22.64 0.02 5.47
N ILE A 30 23.48 -0.95 5.80
CA ILE A 30 23.94 -1.26 7.15
C ILE A 30 25.42 -0.91 7.21
N GLU A 31 25.80 -0.04 8.14
CA GLU A 31 27.19 0.29 8.43
C GLU A 31 27.58 -0.37 9.76
N TYR A 32 28.65 -1.16 9.73
CA TYR A 32 29.14 -1.90 10.88
C TYR A 32 30.23 -1.11 11.63
N ALA A 33 30.44 -1.46 12.90
CA ALA A 33 31.40 -0.78 13.77
C ALA A 33 32.86 -0.94 13.30
N ASP A 34 33.17 -1.96 12.51
CA ASP A 34 34.48 -2.18 11.90
C ASP A 34 34.72 -1.34 10.63
N GLY A 35 33.73 -0.54 10.22
CA GLY A 35 33.77 0.29 9.02
C GLY A 35 33.36 -0.42 7.73
N SER A 36 32.99 -1.71 7.79
CA SER A 36 32.39 -2.41 6.66
C SER A 36 30.91 -2.01 6.47
N SER A 37 30.35 -2.28 5.29
CA SER A 37 28.94 -2.05 5.02
C SER A 37 28.31 -3.15 4.18
N GLU A 38 27.00 -3.32 4.35
CA GLU A 38 26.18 -4.26 3.61
C GLU A 38 24.91 -3.56 3.12
N SER A 39 24.43 -3.94 1.94
CA SER A 39 23.20 -3.41 1.35
C SER A 39 22.21 -4.52 1.07
N LEU A 40 21.00 -4.40 1.63
CA LEU A 40 19.87 -5.27 1.35
C LEU A 40 18.89 -4.51 0.45
N ALA A 41 18.75 -4.94 -0.80
CA ALA A 41 17.87 -4.30 -1.78
C ALA A 41 16.62 -5.17 -2.06
N SER A 42 15.54 -4.53 -2.51
CA SER A 42 14.40 -5.23 -3.09
C SER A 42 14.82 -5.94 -4.39
N ASP A 43 14.61 -7.25 -4.46
CA ASP A 43 14.98 -8.09 -5.61
C ASP A 43 13.97 -9.25 -5.81
N SER A 44 14.33 -10.24 -6.63
CA SER A 44 13.49 -11.42 -6.92
C SER A 44 13.45 -12.45 -5.79
N ALA A 45 14.29 -12.35 -4.76
CA ALA A 45 14.27 -13.25 -3.61
C ALA A 45 13.21 -12.86 -2.58
N TRP A 46 12.71 -11.63 -2.63
CA TRP A 46 11.59 -11.17 -1.81
C TRP A 46 10.33 -11.99 -2.11
N LYS A 47 9.47 -12.15 -1.10
CA LYS A 47 8.18 -12.84 -1.26
C LYS A 47 6.99 -11.91 -1.12
N VAL A 48 5.89 -12.28 -1.76
CA VAL A 48 4.63 -11.52 -1.79
C VAL A 48 3.44 -12.43 -1.49
N ALA A 49 2.45 -11.90 -0.79
CA ALA A 49 1.18 -12.58 -0.55
C ALA A 49 0.02 -11.58 -0.49
N PRO A 50 -1.23 -12.02 -0.74
CA PRO A 50 -2.41 -11.22 -0.50
C PRO A 50 -2.56 -10.86 0.98
N GLY A 51 -2.88 -9.59 1.27
CA GLY A 51 -3.14 -9.09 2.62
C GLY A 51 -4.62 -8.80 2.89
N PRO A 52 -4.92 -8.14 4.03
CA PRO A 52 -6.29 -7.79 4.41
C PRO A 52 -6.90 -6.67 3.55
N ILE A 53 -6.08 -5.86 2.86
CA ILE A 53 -6.55 -4.79 1.97
C ILE A 53 -7.00 -5.40 0.63
N LEU A 54 -8.31 -5.46 0.41
CA LEU A 54 -8.91 -6.06 -0.79
C LEU A 54 -9.02 -5.06 -1.95
N ARG A 55 -9.21 -3.78 -1.63
CA ARG A 55 -9.25 -2.66 -2.58
C ARG A 55 -8.81 -1.40 -1.87
N ASN A 56 -8.02 -0.57 -2.55
CA ASN A 56 -7.66 0.77 -2.11
C ASN A 56 -7.84 1.74 -3.28
N SER A 57 -8.40 2.92 -3.01
CA SER A 57 -8.58 3.99 -3.98
C SER A 57 -8.65 5.33 -3.27
N ILE A 58 -7.91 6.31 -3.78
CA ILE A 58 -7.93 7.69 -3.27
C ILE A 58 -9.35 8.28 -3.32
N TYR A 59 -10.16 7.90 -4.32
CA TYR A 59 -11.51 8.44 -4.52
C TYR A 59 -12.62 7.56 -3.94
N LEU A 60 -12.42 6.24 -3.94
CA LEU A 60 -13.48 5.28 -3.58
C LEU A 60 -13.27 4.67 -2.19
N GLY A 61 -12.22 5.07 -1.49
CA GLY A 61 -11.85 4.57 -0.18
C GLY A 61 -11.19 3.20 -0.21
N GLU A 62 -11.19 2.54 0.94
CA GLU A 62 -10.56 1.24 1.14
C GLU A 62 -11.58 0.18 1.56
N LYS A 63 -11.39 -1.06 1.09
CA LYS A 63 -12.10 -2.25 1.57
C LYS A 63 -11.09 -3.18 2.23
N VAL A 64 -11.27 -3.41 3.52
CA VAL A 64 -10.44 -4.30 4.33
C VAL A 64 -11.26 -5.52 4.79
N ASP A 65 -10.65 -6.70 4.77
CA ASP A 65 -11.16 -7.91 5.40
C ASP A 65 -10.15 -8.40 6.44
N ALA A 66 -10.43 -8.09 7.71
CA ALA A 66 -9.54 -8.41 8.82
C ALA A 66 -9.29 -9.92 9.01
N ARG A 67 -10.17 -10.79 8.48
CA ARG A 67 -10.00 -12.25 8.53
C ARG A 67 -8.82 -12.74 7.68
N LYS A 68 -8.31 -11.89 6.79
CA LYS A 68 -7.14 -12.15 5.94
C LYS A 68 -5.85 -11.53 6.49
N ALA A 69 -5.88 -10.96 7.70
CA ALA A 69 -4.67 -10.47 8.33
C ALA A 69 -3.70 -11.63 8.61
N VAL A 70 -2.46 -11.50 8.14
CA VAL A 70 -1.38 -12.45 8.46
C VAL A 70 -0.68 -11.93 9.70
N LYS A 71 -0.76 -12.69 10.79
CA LYS A 71 -0.13 -12.31 12.06
C LYS A 71 1.39 -12.38 11.92
N ASP A 72 2.09 -11.40 12.49
CA ASP A 72 3.56 -11.35 12.61
C ASP A 72 4.31 -11.44 11.25
N TRP A 73 3.65 -11.08 10.15
CA TRP A 73 4.25 -11.16 8.81
C TRP A 73 5.49 -10.26 8.63
N ASP A 74 5.60 -9.23 9.46
CA ASP A 74 6.69 -8.25 9.50
C ASP A 74 7.81 -8.65 10.49
N LYS A 75 7.77 -9.87 11.04
CA LYS A 75 8.74 -10.37 12.02
C LYS A 75 9.62 -11.47 11.43
N PRO A 76 10.88 -11.59 11.90
CA PRO A 76 11.71 -12.75 11.54
C PRO A 76 11.05 -14.04 12.02
N GLY A 77 11.27 -15.13 11.29
CA GLY A 77 10.77 -16.46 11.64
C GLY A 77 9.35 -16.78 11.15
N LEU A 78 8.74 -15.91 10.32
CA LEU A 78 7.51 -16.24 9.61
C LEU A 78 7.72 -17.45 8.68
N ASP A 79 6.78 -18.40 8.68
CA ASP A 79 6.70 -19.42 7.63
C ASP A 79 6.04 -18.86 6.38
N ASP A 80 6.87 -18.45 5.42
CA ASP A 80 6.47 -17.82 4.16
C ASP A 80 6.54 -18.79 2.97
N ARG A 81 6.57 -20.11 3.21
CA ARG A 81 6.71 -21.12 2.15
C ARG A 81 5.57 -21.11 1.13
N ALA A 82 4.39 -20.67 1.55
CA ALA A 82 3.20 -20.55 0.69
C ALA A 82 3.13 -19.23 -0.07
N TRP A 83 4.08 -18.31 0.13
CA TRP A 83 4.11 -17.02 -0.56
C TRP A 83 4.82 -17.15 -1.90
N ASP A 84 4.40 -16.35 -2.87
CA ASP A 84 5.03 -16.30 -4.18
C ASP A 84 6.29 -15.44 -4.13
N TYR A 85 7.27 -15.72 -4.99
CA TYR A 85 8.41 -14.82 -5.18
C TYR A 85 8.00 -13.55 -5.93
N ALA A 86 8.61 -12.43 -5.56
CA ALA A 86 8.44 -11.15 -6.22
C ALA A 86 8.93 -11.22 -7.67
N ARG A 87 8.24 -10.50 -8.56
CA ARG A 87 8.63 -10.38 -9.96
C ARG A 87 9.29 -9.03 -10.18
N ILE A 88 10.43 -9.04 -10.86
CA ILE A 88 11.09 -7.80 -11.30
C ILE A 88 10.15 -7.04 -12.22
N ALA A 89 9.92 -5.78 -11.89
CA ALA A 89 9.05 -4.89 -12.64
C ALA A 89 9.89 -3.91 -13.48
N PRO A 90 9.40 -3.46 -14.65
CA PRO A 90 10.11 -2.45 -15.42
C PRO A 90 10.19 -1.15 -14.62
N ALA A 91 11.34 -0.48 -14.67
CA ALA A 91 11.53 0.79 -14.01
C ALA A 91 10.57 1.85 -14.58
N PRO A 92 10.06 2.78 -13.74
CA PRO A 92 9.31 3.93 -14.22
C PRO A 92 10.22 4.87 -15.01
N GLU A 93 9.62 5.80 -15.75
CA GLU A 93 10.36 6.84 -16.45
C GLU A 93 10.94 7.86 -15.46
N GLY A 94 12.18 8.28 -15.71
CA GLY A 94 12.87 9.31 -14.95
C GLY A 94 13.76 8.79 -13.81
N PRO A 95 14.72 9.61 -13.35
CA PRO A 95 15.62 9.22 -12.27
C PRO A 95 14.93 9.29 -10.91
N LEU A 96 15.36 8.45 -9.97
CA LEU A 96 14.97 8.55 -8.57
C LEU A 96 15.54 9.85 -7.97
N GLN A 97 14.70 10.62 -7.27
CA GLN A 97 15.11 11.86 -6.60
C GLN A 97 14.58 11.88 -5.17
N ALA A 98 15.37 12.47 -4.26
CA ALA A 98 14.92 12.68 -2.89
C ALA A 98 13.78 13.70 -2.86
N GLN A 99 12.73 13.42 -2.07
CA GLN A 99 11.62 14.36 -1.90
C GLN A 99 12.05 15.53 -1.01
N PRO A 100 12.01 16.79 -1.49
CA PRO A 100 12.48 17.95 -0.72
C PRO A 100 11.42 18.48 0.26
N LEU A 101 10.15 18.10 0.08
CA LEU A 101 9.03 18.57 0.90
C LEU A 101 8.83 17.66 2.12
N PRO A 102 8.38 18.22 3.26
CA PRO A 102 7.97 17.43 4.40
C PRO A 102 6.93 16.35 4.01
N PRO A 103 7.04 15.13 4.52
CA PRO A 103 6.09 14.07 4.18
C PRO A 103 4.72 14.32 4.81
N ILE A 104 3.68 13.76 4.19
CA ILE A 104 2.32 13.77 4.73
C ILE A 104 2.30 12.95 6.03
N LYS A 105 1.73 13.52 7.09
CA LYS A 105 1.61 12.90 8.42
C LYS A 105 0.23 13.14 9.01
N VAL A 106 -0.18 12.29 9.94
CA VAL A 106 -1.31 12.59 10.84
C VAL A 106 -0.86 13.67 11.82
N THR A 107 -1.48 14.85 11.75
CA THR A 107 -1.11 16.01 12.60
C THR A 107 -2.08 16.22 13.76
N ALA A 108 -3.31 15.72 13.66
CA ALA A 108 -4.33 15.79 14.70
C ALA A 108 -5.30 14.62 14.57
N SER A 109 -5.97 14.29 15.68
CA SER A 109 -7.10 13.36 15.70
C SER A 109 -8.29 14.09 16.33
N VAL A 110 -9.39 14.17 15.60
CA VAL A 110 -10.61 14.85 16.05
C VAL A 110 -11.62 13.80 16.49
N LYS A 111 -12.10 13.91 17.73
CA LYS A 111 -13.15 13.02 18.26
C LYS A 111 -14.53 13.50 17.80
N PRO A 112 -15.48 12.60 17.48
CA PRO A 112 -16.85 12.99 17.22
C PRO A 112 -17.44 13.72 18.44
N VAL A 113 -18.07 14.88 18.23
CA VAL A 113 -18.70 15.67 19.30
C VAL A 113 -20.15 15.26 19.56
N ARG A 114 -20.82 14.68 18.56
CA ARG A 114 -22.20 14.21 18.61
C ARG A 114 -22.41 13.11 17.57
N ILE A 115 -23.21 12.12 17.90
CA ILE A 115 -23.69 11.07 16.99
C ILE A 115 -25.21 11.13 17.01
N THR A 116 -25.84 11.04 15.85
CA THR A 116 -27.30 11.05 15.71
C THR A 116 -27.72 9.90 14.81
N GLU A 117 -28.78 9.20 15.21
CA GLU A 117 -29.48 8.22 14.39
C GLU A 117 -30.58 8.93 13.60
N LEU A 118 -30.64 8.69 12.30
CA LEU A 118 -31.70 9.20 11.44
C LEU A 118 -32.77 8.11 11.32
N SER A 119 -34.04 8.50 11.19
CA SER A 119 -35.12 7.55 10.93
C SER A 119 -34.87 6.78 9.64
N ASP A 120 -35.31 5.52 9.60
CA ASP A 120 -35.31 4.73 8.36
C ASP A 120 -36.08 5.49 7.27
N GLY A 121 -35.45 5.64 6.11
CA GLY A 121 -36.00 6.32 4.94
C GLY A 121 -36.95 5.48 4.11
#